data_AF-A0A7X3G6R9-F1
#
_entry.id   AF-A0A7X3G6R9-F1
#
_cell.length_a   1.000
_cell.length_b   1.000
_cell.length_c   1.000
_cell.angle_alpha   90.00
_cell.angle_beta   90.00
_cell.angle_gamma   90.00
#
_symmetry.space_group_name_H-M   'P 1'
#
loop_
_entity.id
_entity.type
_entity.pdbx_description
1 polymer ?
#
loop_
_entity_poly.entity_id
_entity_poly.type
_entity_poly.pdbx_seq_one_letter_code
_entity_poly.pdbx_strand_id
1 'polypeptide(L)'
;MLEFFLAELRRFRNGAAAYALANFIALAVLQQMLDVPNGPVGLHIIMLGFYVLSGHALAVYQFGSYRQPSRWIWLQHRPVHRARILAALVLAAAVLSAVAVALPLCAALRIQAHYTRSVVDARHYAGAAYLALSALTGWLAGGYITLHRSRWAFVVFVLPTVLTIRLATASTVLGLTAASAAILLGLLYTVFRPGRSTADDTVATAASALPLQACLYVAVLWAGSMLYQAGLVATGTHPQVMTPTPAGGPTAAYRSDPVTRMRAALAGSADPRAAGWRAALDAGTMVRVPNAIRQYGVRGILTTQGQVRFVKGETLWTFSHDRMQYRGINPRDRTDQGTFGAGGPGTPERFDTVPDALGDRQGLQWMYDAHNLYRVEQPGMRMRHVLRVDGQEQVGGVAVLGQRMLVLTNRRVAILAPATAAPVSATDVRLPLPYGDLALAEAAQVPDGMLVSFVYGRRQFDGSPASDQVTYLVDKTGRVQEVSRRTLAHDLPPLFEHRGWWVSPALHALVTLPDLLIDNGSVPDYGVGRFAPLLQPRPAIVRAAALVAALLAGAGAAWWTRRAGLGRTARIAWCLACLLLGVPALLSLMILQPRRQAVTAGQGAIYTGGFIDLPRKS
;
A
#
# COMPACT_ATOMS: atom_id res chain seq x y z
N MET A 1 -13.17 38.25 4.63
CA MET A 1 -12.40 36.99 4.47
C MET A 1 -11.03 37.13 5.08
N LEU A 2 -10.23 38.11 4.63
CA LEU A 2 -8.87 38.37 5.14
C LEU A 2 -8.82 38.55 6.66
N GLU A 3 -9.69 39.39 7.22
CA GLU A 3 -9.73 39.63 8.68
C GLU A 3 -9.97 38.34 9.49
N PHE A 4 -10.85 37.47 8.99
CA PHE A 4 -11.17 36.21 9.66
C PHE A 4 -9.99 35.24 9.60
N PHE A 5 -9.34 35.14 8.44
CA PHE A 5 -8.10 34.39 8.27
C PHE A 5 -7.00 34.90 9.22
N LEU A 6 -6.77 36.21 9.29
CA LEU A 6 -5.78 36.80 10.19
C LEU A 6 -6.13 36.60 11.66
N ALA A 7 -7.41 36.68 12.03
CA ALA A 7 -7.86 36.42 13.39
C ALA A 7 -7.57 34.98 13.81
N GLU A 8 -7.84 34.00 12.94
CA GLU A 8 -7.53 32.58 13.20
C GLU A 8 -6.03 32.33 13.29
N LEU A 9 -5.21 32.96 12.43
CA LEU A 9 -3.76 32.87 12.55
C LEU A 9 -3.26 33.44 13.89
N ARG A 10 -3.74 34.62 14.29
CA ARG A 10 -3.35 35.22 15.59
C ARG A 10 -3.75 34.34 16.76
N ARG A 11 -4.95 33.73 16.68
CA ARG A 11 -5.47 32.83 17.69
C ARG A 11 -4.59 31.61 17.92
N PHE A 12 -4.06 31.03 16.85
CA PHE A 12 -3.26 29.79 16.92
C PHE A 12 -1.75 30.01 16.85
N ARG A 13 -1.27 31.24 16.64
CA ARG A 13 0.15 31.57 16.43
C ARG A 13 1.06 30.97 17.48
N ASN A 14 0.77 31.18 18.76
CA ASN A 14 1.66 30.74 19.84
C ASN A 14 1.69 29.21 19.95
N GLY A 15 0.54 28.54 19.77
CA GLY A 15 0.47 27.08 19.77
C GLY A 15 1.20 26.47 18.56
N ALA A 16 1.04 27.06 17.38
CA ALA A 16 1.76 26.63 16.18
C ALA A 16 3.27 26.86 16.28
N ALA A 17 3.71 27.98 16.86
CA ALA A 17 5.13 28.25 17.09
C ALA A 17 5.74 27.27 18.11
N ALA A 18 5.04 27.00 19.22
CA ALA A 18 5.48 26.00 20.20
C ALA A 18 5.56 24.60 19.60
N TYR A 19 4.55 24.19 18.82
CA TYR A 19 4.57 22.91 18.11
C TYR A 19 5.69 22.86 17.06
N ALA A 20 5.90 23.92 16.28
CA ALA A 20 6.98 23.99 15.29
C ALA A 20 8.35 23.80 15.93
N LEU A 21 8.59 24.46 17.08
CA LEU A 21 9.82 24.33 17.85
C LEU A 21 9.98 22.91 18.41
N ALA A 22 8.95 22.35 19.03
CA ALA A 22 8.97 20.98 19.56
C ALA A 22 9.22 19.96 18.43
N ASN A 23 8.55 20.12 17.29
CA ASN A 23 8.73 19.29 16.11
C ASN A 23 10.16 19.39 15.57
N PHE A 24 10.71 20.60 15.47
CA PHE A 24 12.10 20.80 15.05
C PHE A 24 13.11 20.14 16.01
N ILE A 25 12.94 20.30 17.32
CA ILE A 25 13.79 19.66 18.34
C ILE A 25 13.69 18.14 18.24
N ALA A 26 12.47 17.59 18.13
CA ALA A 26 12.26 16.16 17.97
C ALA A 26 12.92 15.61 16.70
N LEU A 27 12.82 16.34 15.58
CA LEU A 27 13.50 15.98 14.33
C LEU A 27 15.02 16.03 14.47
N ALA A 28 15.57 17.05 15.14
CA ALA A 28 17.01 17.16 15.38
C ALA A 28 17.53 16.00 16.24
N VAL A 29 16.81 15.62 17.30
CA VAL A 29 17.14 14.45 18.12
C VAL A 29 17.04 13.16 17.29
N LEU A 30 15.96 12.99 16.54
CA LEU A 30 15.75 11.80 15.73
C LEU A 30 16.84 11.65 14.65
N GLN A 31 17.27 12.77 14.04
CA GLN A 31 18.35 12.81 13.06
C GLN A 31 19.73 12.42 13.63
N GLN A 32 19.94 12.56 14.94
CA GLN A 32 21.16 12.06 15.58
C GLN A 32 21.14 10.54 15.73
N MET A 33 19.95 9.95 15.88
CA MET A 33 19.80 8.51 16.06
C MET A 33 19.64 7.77 14.72
N LEU A 34 18.97 8.40 13.76
CA LEU A 34 18.51 7.78 12.51
C LEU A 34 18.65 8.76 11.34
N ASP A 35 19.01 8.26 10.16
CA ASP A 35 18.94 9.04 8.92
C ASP A 35 17.49 9.09 8.43
N VAL A 36 16.68 10.00 8.99
CA VAL A 36 15.22 10.06 8.78
C VAL A 36 14.81 10.07 7.30
N PRO A 37 15.41 10.88 6.41
CA PRO A 37 15.02 10.92 4.99
C PRO A 37 15.21 9.57 4.29
N ASN A 38 16.27 8.85 4.65
CA ASN A 38 16.63 7.54 4.08
C ASN A 38 16.26 6.37 4.99
N GLY A 39 15.42 6.61 6.00
CA GLY A 39 14.97 5.62 6.97
C GLY A 39 13.97 4.63 6.37
N PRO A 40 13.66 3.52 7.07
CA PRO A 40 12.74 2.50 6.55
C PRO A 40 11.30 3.02 6.42
N VAL A 41 10.53 2.42 5.51
CA VAL A 41 9.11 2.77 5.26
C VAL A 41 8.27 2.82 6.54
N GLY A 42 8.52 1.92 7.50
CA GLY A 42 7.82 1.90 8.78
C GLY A 42 7.94 3.20 9.57
N LEU A 43 9.11 3.85 9.56
CA LEU A 43 9.32 5.15 10.20
C LEU A 43 8.47 6.23 9.53
N HIS A 44 8.45 6.26 8.19
CA HIS A 44 7.66 7.24 7.43
C HIS A 44 6.15 7.05 7.66
N ILE A 45 5.67 5.82 7.82
CA ILE A 45 4.27 5.53 8.19
C ILE A 45 3.93 6.08 9.58
N ILE A 46 4.83 5.90 10.57
CA ILE A 46 4.64 6.44 11.92
C ILE A 46 4.57 7.97 11.88
N MET A 47 5.49 8.62 11.17
CA MET A 47 5.48 10.08 10.99
C MET A 47 4.18 10.57 10.32
N LEU A 48 3.75 9.89 9.26
CA LEU A 48 2.47 10.18 8.59
C LEU A 48 1.30 10.12 9.58
N GLY A 49 1.20 9.03 10.35
CA GLY A 49 0.17 8.87 11.37
C GLY A 49 0.19 9.99 12.40
N PHE A 50 1.37 10.33 12.91
CA PHE A 50 1.55 11.42 13.90
C PHE A 50 1.04 12.77 13.38
N TYR A 51 1.40 13.16 12.14
CA TYR A 51 0.97 14.46 11.59
C TYR A 51 -0.50 14.49 11.21
N VAL A 52 -1.07 13.37 10.71
CA VAL A 52 -2.52 13.25 10.48
C VAL A 52 -3.29 13.42 11.80
N LEU A 53 -2.85 12.76 12.87
CA LEU A 53 -3.46 12.89 14.20
C LEU A 53 -3.29 14.29 14.79
N SER A 54 -2.14 14.94 14.57
CA SER A 54 -1.92 16.33 14.99
C SER A 54 -2.87 17.30 14.29
N GLY A 55 -3.07 17.16 12.98
CA GLY A 55 -4.05 17.92 12.22
C GLY A 55 -5.49 17.67 12.67
N HIS A 56 -5.83 16.42 12.97
CA HIS A 56 -7.12 16.07 13.56
C HIS A 56 -7.35 16.75 14.92
N ALA A 57 -6.37 16.70 15.81
CA ALA A 57 -6.44 17.34 17.12
C ALA A 57 -6.66 18.86 17.00
N LEU A 58 -5.95 19.51 16.05
CA LEU A 58 -6.17 20.92 15.74
C LEU A 58 -7.61 21.18 15.28
N ALA A 59 -8.19 20.34 14.42
CA ALA A 59 -9.57 20.49 13.98
C ALA A 59 -10.57 20.31 15.12
N VAL A 60 -10.41 19.28 15.95
CA VAL A 60 -11.28 19.04 17.12
C VAL A 60 -11.25 20.25 18.04
N TYR A 61 -10.07 20.81 18.31
CA TYR A 61 -9.94 22.01 19.13
C TYR A 61 -10.56 23.24 18.44
N GLN A 62 -10.25 23.48 17.17
CA GLN A 62 -10.75 24.64 16.42
C GLN A 62 -12.27 24.60 16.28
N PHE A 63 -12.85 23.53 15.72
CA PHE A 63 -14.30 23.41 15.58
C PHE A 63 -15.02 23.18 16.91
N GLY A 64 -14.40 22.50 17.87
CA GLY A 64 -14.93 22.31 19.22
C GLY A 64 -15.10 23.62 19.97
N SER A 65 -14.13 24.54 19.85
CA SER A 65 -14.25 25.88 20.44
C SER A 65 -15.36 26.74 19.82
N TYR A 66 -15.71 26.46 18.57
CA TYR A 66 -16.83 27.06 17.86
C TYR A 66 -18.17 26.39 18.17
N ARG A 67 -18.18 25.24 18.86
CA ARG A 67 -19.39 24.46 19.15
C ARG A 67 -20.31 25.12 20.17
N GLN A 68 -19.84 26.14 20.91
CA GLN A 68 -20.71 26.93 21.80
C GLN A 68 -21.85 27.54 20.95
N PRO A 69 -23.14 27.27 21.27
CA PRO A 69 -24.27 27.64 20.41
C PRO A 69 -24.28 29.11 20.00
N SER A 70 -23.99 30.02 20.94
CA SER A 70 -23.89 31.45 20.70
C SER A 70 -22.81 31.81 19.68
N ARG A 71 -21.63 31.17 19.76
CA ARG A 71 -20.50 31.42 18.85
C ARG A 71 -20.72 30.83 17.46
N TRP A 72 -21.31 29.63 17.35
CA TRP A 72 -21.61 29.01 16.07
C TRP A 72 -22.67 29.79 15.29
N ILE A 73 -23.76 30.15 15.99
CA ILE A 73 -24.84 30.96 15.44
C ILE A 73 -24.26 32.31 15.00
N TRP A 74 -23.51 32.99 15.87
CA TRP A 74 -22.90 34.27 15.51
C TRP A 74 -21.92 34.17 14.34
N LEU A 75 -21.14 33.10 14.21
CA LEU A 75 -20.24 32.87 13.08
C LEU A 75 -21.02 32.74 11.77
N GLN A 76 -22.12 31.97 11.77
CA GLN A 76 -22.90 31.64 10.57
C GLN A 76 -23.90 32.75 10.18
N HIS A 77 -24.31 33.60 11.10
CA HIS A 77 -25.21 34.73 10.85
C HIS A 77 -24.51 36.02 10.41
N ARG A 78 -23.17 36.02 10.28
CA ARG A 78 -22.47 37.16 9.67
C ARG A 78 -22.96 37.36 8.23
N PRO A 79 -22.98 38.61 7.70
CA PRO A 79 -23.34 38.92 6.33
C PRO A 79 -22.24 38.50 5.34
N VAL A 80 -21.73 37.28 5.46
CA VAL A 80 -20.64 36.71 4.66
C VAL A 80 -21.04 35.30 4.28
N HIS A 81 -20.95 35.00 2.98
CA HIS A 81 -21.26 33.66 2.48
C HIS A 81 -20.42 32.58 3.17
N ARG A 82 -21.05 31.47 3.60
CA ARG A 82 -20.41 30.36 4.33
C ARG A 82 -19.11 29.85 3.71
N ALA A 83 -19.03 29.85 2.37
CA ALA A 83 -17.84 29.40 1.65
C ALA A 83 -16.62 30.28 1.95
N ARG A 84 -16.80 31.60 2.12
CA ARG A 84 -15.70 32.53 2.43
C ARG A 84 -15.20 32.34 3.86
N ILE A 85 -16.10 31.98 4.79
CA ILE A 85 -15.72 31.65 6.17
C ILE A 85 -14.94 30.34 6.19
N LEU A 86 -15.46 29.29 5.54
CA LEU A 86 -14.78 28.01 5.44
C LEU A 86 -13.41 28.16 4.76
N ALA A 87 -13.34 28.89 3.64
CA ALA A 87 -12.07 29.13 2.93
C ALA A 87 -11.04 29.84 3.83
N ALA A 88 -11.47 30.78 4.67
CA ALA A 88 -10.57 31.44 5.61
C ALA A 88 -10.09 30.49 6.73
N LEU A 89 -10.94 29.59 7.24
CA LEU A 89 -10.54 28.54 8.20
C LEU A 89 -9.53 27.56 7.57
N VAL A 90 -9.83 27.09 6.37
CA VAL A 90 -8.98 26.14 5.62
C VAL A 90 -7.63 26.78 5.30
N LEU A 91 -7.61 28.04 4.84
CA LEU A 91 -6.38 28.74 4.55
C LEU A 91 -5.55 28.97 5.83
N ALA A 92 -6.19 29.31 6.95
CA ALA A 92 -5.51 29.43 8.24
C ALA A 92 -4.91 28.08 8.66
N ALA A 93 -5.68 26.99 8.59
CA ALA A 93 -5.19 25.64 8.90
C ALA A 93 -4.03 25.22 7.99
N ALA A 94 -4.12 25.49 6.68
CA ALA A 94 -3.05 25.19 5.72
C ALA A 94 -1.74 25.95 6.04
N VAL A 95 -1.84 27.25 6.37
CA VAL A 95 -0.67 28.06 6.77
C VAL A 95 -0.09 27.55 8.10
N LEU A 96 -0.95 27.25 9.08
CA LEU A 96 -0.50 26.69 10.36
C LEU A 96 0.19 25.34 10.17
N SER A 97 -0.34 24.44 9.34
CA SER A 97 0.30 23.17 8.99
C SER A 97 1.62 23.37 8.25
N ALA A 98 1.71 24.33 7.32
CA ALA A 98 2.95 24.64 6.63
C ALA A 98 4.04 25.14 7.60
N VAL A 99 3.69 26.03 8.52
CA VAL A 99 4.62 26.57 9.53
C VAL A 99 4.99 25.54 10.59
N ALA A 100 4.04 24.72 11.04
CA ALA A 100 4.23 23.77 12.13
C ALA A 100 4.87 22.44 11.69
N VAL A 101 4.70 22.05 10.43
CA VAL A 101 5.15 20.75 9.89
C VAL A 101 6.18 20.94 8.78
N ALA A 102 5.81 21.55 7.65
CA ALA A 102 6.69 21.62 6.48
C ALA A 102 7.96 22.45 6.75
N LEU A 103 7.84 23.60 7.40
CA LEU A 103 8.97 24.49 7.66
C LEU A 103 10.04 23.84 8.58
N PRO A 104 9.69 23.24 9.74
CA PRO A 104 10.64 22.48 10.55
C PRO A 104 11.30 21.32 9.79
N LEU A 105 10.53 20.56 9.01
CA LEU A 105 11.07 19.46 8.20
C LEU A 105 12.05 19.98 7.14
N CYS A 106 11.68 21.02 6.38
CA CYS A 106 12.57 21.64 5.39
C CYS A 106 13.84 22.22 6.03
N ALA A 107 13.72 22.84 7.21
CA ALA A 107 14.86 23.35 7.97
C ALA A 107 15.79 22.20 8.40
N ALA A 108 15.24 21.12 8.97
CA ALA A 108 15.99 19.94 9.38
C ALA A 108 16.68 19.26 8.17
N LEU A 109 15.99 19.14 7.03
CA LEU A 109 16.56 18.61 5.78
C LEU A 109 17.71 19.49 5.26
N ARG A 110 17.55 20.82 5.30
CA ARG A 110 18.59 21.76 4.86
C ARG A 110 19.81 21.73 5.77
N ILE A 111 19.60 21.68 7.08
CA ILE A 111 20.69 21.50 8.07
C ILE A 111 21.41 20.19 7.81
N GLN A 112 20.67 19.09 7.61
CA GLN A 112 21.25 17.80 7.29
C GLN A 112 22.08 17.84 6.00
N ALA A 113 21.52 18.37 4.90
CA ALA A 113 22.23 18.51 3.63
C ALA A 113 23.54 19.30 3.77
N HIS A 114 23.56 20.34 4.61
CA HIS A 114 24.72 21.22 4.79
C HIS A 114 25.78 20.63 5.74
N TYR A 115 25.38 20.07 6.89
CA TYR A 115 26.31 19.68 7.95
C TYR A 115 26.67 18.19 8.02
N THR A 116 25.84 17.30 7.46
CA THR A 116 26.10 15.85 7.51
C THR A 116 26.52 15.28 6.15
N ARG A 117 26.45 16.08 5.07
CA ARG A 117 26.64 15.65 3.67
C ARG A 117 25.78 14.45 3.27
N SER A 118 24.74 14.13 4.05
CA SER A 118 23.78 13.08 3.74
C SER A 118 23.08 13.37 2.42
N VAL A 119 22.61 12.31 1.77
CA VAL A 119 21.84 12.45 0.53
C VAL A 119 20.46 13.02 0.86
N VAL A 120 20.22 14.24 0.38
CA VAL A 120 18.93 14.92 0.45
C VAL A 120 18.48 15.26 -0.97
N ASP A 121 17.64 14.38 -1.53
CA ASP A 121 17.01 14.54 -2.84
C ASP A 121 15.76 15.44 -2.79
N ALA A 122 15.32 15.91 -3.97
CA ALA A 122 14.09 16.70 -4.16
C ALA A 122 12.84 16.03 -3.55
N ARG A 123 12.77 14.69 -3.61
CA ARG A 123 11.65 13.93 -3.02
C ARG A 123 11.48 14.13 -1.52
N HIS A 124 12.54 14.46 -0.77
CA HIS A 124 12.43 14.66 0.67
C HIS A 124 11.73 15.97 1.02
N TYR A 125 11.95 17.02 0.21
CA TYR A 125 11.21 18.28 0.32
C TYR A 125 9.74 18.08 -0.09
N ALA A 126 9.49 17.29 -1.13
CA ALA A 126 8.14 16.85 -1.46
C ALA A 126 7.49 16.04 -0.31
N GLY A 127 8.28 15.25 0.43
CA GLY A 127 7.88 14.60 1.68
C GLY A 127 7.44 15.57 2.78
N ALA A 128 8.14 16.68 2.97
CA ALA A 128 7.73 17.72 3.90
C ALA A 128 6.37 18.34 3.51
N ALA A 129 6.19 18.64 2.22
CA ALA A 129 4.90 19.11 1.69
C ALA A 129 3.79 18.06 1.85
N TYR A 130 4.11 16.78 1.61
CA TYR A 130 3.19 15.67 1.76
C TYR A 130 2.71 15.51 3.21
N LEU A 131 3.61 15.60 4.19
CA LEU A 131 3.25 15.47 5.60
C LEU A 131 2.42 16.66 6.09
N ALA A 132 2.72 17.88 5.65
CA ALA A 132 1.90 19.05 5.95
C ALA A 132 0.51 18.97 5.30
N LEU A 133 0.43 18.52 4.05
CA LEU A 133 -0.85 18.29 3.36
C LEU A 133 -1.64 17.15 4.03
N SER A 134 -0.96 16.11 4.50
CA SER A 134 -1.57 15.02 5.26
C SER A 134 -2.13 15.51 6.60
N ALA A 135 -1.41 16.40 7.31
CA ALA A 135 -1.96 17.08 8.49
C ALA A 135 -3.23 17.88 8.14
N LEU A 136 -3.24 18.58 7.00
CA LEU A 136 -4.43 19.28 6.52
C LEU A 136 -5.58 18.32 6.18
N THR A 137 -5.32 17.15 5.60
CA THR A 137 -6.37 16.12 5.41
C THR A 137 -6.92 15.61 6.74
N GLY A 138 -6.07 15.41 7.75
CA GLY A 138 -6.49 15.09 9.11
C GLY A 138 -7.35 16.18 9.74
N TRP A 139 -7.00 17.45 9.47
CA TRP A 139 -7.79 18.60 9.89
C TRP A 139 -9.16 18.65 9.21
N LEU A 140 -9.22 18.45 7.88
CA LEU A 140 -10.47 18.44 7.12
C LEU A 140 -11.39 17.30 7.56
N ALA A 141 -10.84 16.09 7.72
CA ALA A 141 -11.58 14.94 8.25
C ALA A 141 -12.08 15.20 9.68
N GLY A 142 -11.23 15.77 10.55
CA GLY A 142 -11.60 16.16 11.90
C GLY A 142 -12.72 17.20 11.95
N GLY A 143 -12.67 18.21 11.08
CA GLY A 143 -13.73 19.19 10.92
C GLY A 143 -15.05 18.55 10.50
N TYR A 144 -14.99 17.65 9.51
CA TYR A 144 -16.17 16.91 9.06
C TYR A 144 -16.79 16.10 10.21
N ILE A 145 -15.96 15.32 10.93
CA ILE A 145 -16.41 14.49 12.06
C ILE A 145 -17.02 15.33 13.18
N THR A 146 -16.40 16.47 13.51
CA THR A 146 -16.85 17.34 14.61
C THR A 146 -18.18 18.01 14.30
N LEU A 147 -18.43 18.33 13.02
CA LEU A 147 -19.64 19.02 12.56
C LEU A 147 -20.75 18.06 12.11
N HIS A 148 -20.42 16.83 11.73
CA HIS A 148 -21.40 15.86 11.25
C HIS A 148 -22.26 15.31 12.39
N ARG A 149 -23.53 14.99 12.09
CA ARG A 149 -24.50 14.53 13.10
C ARG A 149 -24.30 13.08 13.57
N SER A 150 -23.72 12.24 12.72
CA SER A 150 -23.56 10.81 12.99
C SER A 150 -22.22 10.51 13.64
N ARG A 151 -22.24 9.71 14.71
CA ARG A 151 -21.04 9.13 15.32
C ARG A 151 -20.20 8.30 14.36
N TRP A 152 -20.77 7.81 13.27
CA TRP A 152 -20.09 7.00 12.26
C TRP A 152 -19.31 7.83 11.22
N ALA A 153 -19.29 9.16 11.35
CA ALA A 153 -18.53 10.03 10.47
C ALA A 153 -17.01 9.74 10.48
N PHE A 154 -16.50 9.11 11.55
CA PHE A 154 -15.08 8.76 11.67
C PHE A 154 -14.58 7.86 10.53
N VAL A 155 -15.48 7.11 9.86
CA VAL A 155 -15.13 6.24 8.73
C VAL A 155 -14.47 7.03 7.58
N VAL A 156 -14.71 8.34 7.47
CA VAL A 156 -14.05 9.20 6.48
C VAL A 156 -12.52 9.26 6.65
N PHE A 157 -11.97 8.89 7.81
CA PHE A 157 -10.51 8.75 8.00
C PHE A 157 -9.87 7.66 7.12
N VAL A 158 -10.66 6.72 6.62
CA VAL A 158 -10.17 5.70 5.69
C VAL A 158 -9.75 6.34 4.35
N LEU A 159 -10.33 7.48 3.97
CA LEU A 159 -10.06 8.12 2.69
C LEU A 159 -8.58 8.54 2.51
N PRO A 160 -7.97 9.30 3.45
CA PRO A 160 -6.52 9.54 3.43
C PRO A 160 -5.73 8.24 3.30
N THR A 161 -6.00 7.22 4.13
CA THR A 161 -5.27 5.95 4.10
C THR A 161 -5.30 5.27 2.73
N VAL A 162 -6.47 5.22 2.08
CA VAL A 162 -6.68 4.57 0.78
C VAL A 162 -5.99 5.32 -0.36
N LEU A 163 -5.95 6.65 -0.31
CA LEU A 163 -5.40 7.46 -1.39
C LEU A 163 -3.90 7.75 -1.22
N THR A 164 -3.40 7.85 0.01
CA THR A 164 -2.06 8.41 0.27
C THR A 164 -0.99 7.37 0.61
N ILE A 165 -1.35 6.21 1.17
CA ILE A 165 -0.38 5.16 1.50
C ILE A 165 -0.09 4.34 0.23
N ARG A 166 0.75 4.89 -0.64
CA ARG A 166 1.16 4.27 -1.90
C ARG A 166 2.68 4.35 -2.05
N LEU A 167 3.27 3.24 -2.49
CA LEU A 167 4.68 3.16 -2.89
C LEU A 167 4.82 3.72 -4.31
N ALA A 168 4.70 5.05 -4.45
CA ALA A 168 4.74 5.74 -5.74
C ALA A 168 5.65 6.98 -5.68
N THR A 169 5.86 7.62 -6.83
CA THR A 169 6.62 8.88 -6.92
C THR A 169 6.05 9.95 -6.00
N ALA A 170 6.92 10.83 -5.50
CA ALA A 170 6.52 11.91 -4.60
C ALA A 170 5.44 12.83 -5.21
N SER A 171 5.52 13.10 -6.51
CA SER A 171 4.52 13.89 -7.24
C SER A 171 3.15 13.19 -7.29
N THR A 172 3.12 11.88 -7.58
CA THR A 172 1.87 11.12 -7.61
C THR A 172 1.22 11.07 -6.23
N VAL A 173 1.98 10.77 -5.17
CA VAL A 173 1.44 10.73 -3.81
C VAL A 173 0.94 12.11 -3.37
N LEU A 174 1.69 13.19 -3.68
CA LEU A 174 1.21 14.56 -3.43
C LEU A 174 -0.10 14.85 -4.17
N GLY A 175 -0.20 14.47 -5.44
CA GLY A 175 -1.42 14.64 -6.24
C GLY A 175 -2.62 13.91 -5.65
N LEU A 176 -2.44 12.65 -5.22
CA LEU A 176 -3.49 11.88 -4.55
C LEU A 176 -3.88 12.46 -3.19
N THR A 177 -2.91 12.99 -2.45
CA THR A 177 -3.17 13.66 -1.16
C THR A 177 -3.93 14.96 -1.36
N ALA A 178 -3.62 15.72 -2.42
CA ALA A 178 -4.35 16.92 -2.80
C ALA A 178 -5.78 16.58 -3.25
N ALA A 179 -5.96 15.52 -4.03
CA ALA A 179 -7.28 15.01 -4.40
C ALA A 179 -8.09 14.59 -3.16
N SER A 180 -7.45 13.88 -2.22
CA SER A 180 -8.06 13.53 -0.93
C SER A 180 -8.47 14.79 -0.15
N ALA A 181 -7.61 15.80 -0.08
CA ALA A 181 -7.92 17.07 0.56
C ALA A 181 -9.11 17.78 -0.11
N ALA A 182 -9.19 17.78 -1.45
CA ALA A 182 -10.30 18.36 -2.20
C ALA A 182 -11.62 17.64 -1.92
N ILE A 183 -11.62 16.30 -1.89
CA ILE A 183 -12.81 15.52 -1.53
C ILE A 183 -13.24 15.82 -0.10
N LEU A 184 -12.31 15.81 0.86
CA LEU A 184 -12.59 16.11 2.27
C LEU A 184 -13.08 17.55 2.47
N LEU A 185 -12.56 18.51 1.70
CA LEU A 185 -13.04 19.89 1.70
C LEU A 185 -14.49 19.96 1.18
N GLY A 186 -14.80 19.23 0.11
CA GLY A 186 -16.16 19.08 -0.38
C GLY A 186 -17.10 18.51 0.70
N LEU A 187 -16.69 17.43 1.37
CA LEU A 187 -17.45 16.84 2.48
C LEU A 187 -17.62 17.82 3.65
N LEU A 188 -16.57 18.55 4.03
CA LEU A 188 -16.64 19.55 5.09
C LEU A 188 -17.61 20.68 4.71
N TYR A 189 -17.59 21.11 3.45
CA TYR A 189 -18.50 22.13 2.95
C TYR A 189 -19.97 21.73 3.06
N THR A 190 -20.32 20.45 2.83
CA THR A 190 -21.71 19.98 2.95
C THR A 190 -22.26 20.07 4.37
N VAL A 191 -21.40 19.89 5.38
CA VAL A 191 -21.78 19.97 6.81
C VAL A 191 -21.61 21.37 7.42
N PHE A 192 -20.86 22.26 6.77
CA PHE A 192 -20.59 23.62 7.25
C PHE A 192 -21.77 24.58 6.96
N ARG A 193 -22.83 24.52 7.78
CA ARG A 193 -24.06 25.32 7.58
C ARG A 193 -24.74 25.79 8.88
N PRO A 194 -25.61 26.83 8.83
CA PRO A 194 -26.24 27.44 10.01
C PRO A 194 -27.21 26.53 10.79
N GLY A 195 -27.66 25.41 10.21
CA GLY A 195 -28.52 24.41 10.88
C GLY A 195 -27.95 23.01 10.79
N ARG A 196 -27.60 22.39 11.92
CA ARG A 196 -27.10 21.01 11.97
C ARG A 196 -28.21 19.96 11.85
N SER A 197 -29.47 20.36 12.06
CA SER A 197 -30.64 19.47 12.12
C SER A 197 -31.42 19.32 10.81
N THR A 198 -31.23 20.18 9.80
CA THR A 198 -32.01 20.14 8.55
C THR A 198 -31.48 19.06 7.60
N ALA A 199 -32.21 17.97 7.43
CA ALA A 199 -31.77 16.78 6.69
C ALA A 199 -31.90 16.88 5.15
N ASP A 200 -32.37 18.00 4.62
CA ASP A 200 -33.02 18.04 3.30
C ASP A 200 -32.13 18.51 2.12
N ASP A 201 -30.80 18.55 2.28
CA ASP A 201 -29.92 18.89 1.15
C ASP A 201 -29.55 17.62 0.36
N THR A 202 -30.26 17.41 -0.74
CA THR A 202 -30.09 16.28 -1.66
C THR A 202 -28.73 16.30 -2.35
N VAL A 203 -28.21 17.50 -2.67
CA VAL A 203 -26.91 17.68 -3.32
C VAL A 203 -25.78 17.33 -2.36
N ALA A 204 -25.86 17.85 -1.13
CA ALA A 204 -24.92 17.49 -0.06
C ALA A 204 -24.90 15.98 0.21
N THR A 205 -26.09 15.35 0.26
CA THR A 205 -26.22 13.91 0.48
C THR A 205 -25.58 13.11 -0.65
N ALA A 206 -25.83 13.50 -1.91
CA ALA A 206 -25.24 12.82 -3.07
C ALA A 206 -23.71 12.97 -3.11
N ALA A 207 -23.19 14.18 -2.85
CA ALA A 207 -21.76 14.45 -2.81
C ALA A 207 -21.03 13.67 -1.71
N SER A 208 -21.68 13.45 -0.56
CA SER A 208 -21.10 12.68 0.55
C SER A 208 -21.27 11.17 0.42
N ALA A 209 -22.20 10.69 -0.40
CA ALA A 209 -22.53 9.27 -0.49
C ALA A 209 -21.36 8.43 -1.03
N LEU A 210 -20.77 8.81 -2.18
CA LEU A 210 -19.76 7.99 -2.85
C LEU A 210 -18.44 7.87 -2.06
N PRO A 211 -17.84 8.96 -1.52
CA PRO A 211 -16.64 8.85 -0.70
C PRO A 211 -16.88 8.00 0.56
N LEU A 212 -18.04 8.17 1.21
CA LEU A 212 -18.39 7.39 2.38
C LEU A 212 -18.59 5.90 2.05
N GLN A 213 -19.20 5.59 0.90
CA GLN A 213 -19.36 4.22 0.40
C GLN A 213 -18.02 3.53 0.17
N ALA A 214 -17.07 4.21 -0.48
CA ALA A 214 -15.73 3.68 -0.69
C ALA A 214 -15.01 3.42 0.65
N CYS A 215 -15.12 4.34 1.61
CA CYS A 215 -14.54 4.17 2.94
C CYS A 215 -15.17 3.00 3.70
N LEU A 216 -16.51 2.89 3.66
CA LEU A 216 -17.24 1.78 4.29
C LEU A 216 -16.90 0.44 3.65
N TYR A 217 -16.75 0.39 2.33
CA TYR A 217 -16.31 -0.80 1.62
C TYR A 217 -14.94 -1.28 2.13
N VAL A 218 -13.95 -0.39 2.18
CA VAL A 218 -12.62 -0.74 2.69
C VAL A 218 -12.68 -1.12 4.17
N ALA A 219 -13.44 -0.40 4.99
CA ALA A 219 -13.60 -0.71 6.41
C ALA A 219 -14.25 -2.09 6.64
N VAL A 220 -15.30 -2.42 5.88
CA VAL A 220 -15.98 -3.72 5.94
C VAL A 220 -15.04 -4.84 5.50
N LEU A 221 -14.28 -4.63 4.43
CA LEU A 221 -13.31 -5.63 3.97
C LEU A 221 -12.20 -5.86 5.00
N TRP A 222 -11.62 -4.78 5.53
CA TRP A 222 -10.53 -4.87 6.49
C TRP A 222 -11.00 -5.50 7.80
N ALA A 223 -12.07 -4.98 8.40
CA ALA A 223 -12.61 -5.50 9.65
C ALA A 223 -13.13 -6.94 9.48
N GLY A 224 -13.86 -7.22 8.40
CA GLY A 224 -14.36 -8.56 8.10
C GLY A 224 -13.23 -9.58 7.88
N SER A 225 -12.18 -9.19 7.15
CA SER A 225 -11.01 -10.04 6.93
C SER A 225 -10.25 -10.33 8.23
N MET A 226 -10.04 -9.32 9.06
CA MET A 226 -9.38 -9.47 10.35
C MET A 226 -10.19 -10.37 11.30
N LEU A 227 -11.49 -10.13 11.43
CA LEU A 227 -12.37 -10.94 12.28
C LEU A 227 -12.43 -12.40 11.82
N TYR A 228 -12.53 -12.62 10.51
CA TYR A 228 -12.54 -13.97 9.94
C TYR A 228 -11.22 -14.70 10.21
N GLN A 229 -10.08 -14.08 9.89
CA GLN A 229 -8.77 -14.69 10.12
C GLN A 229 -8.51 -14.92 11.62
N ALA A 230 -8.85 -13.96 12.49
CA ALA A 230 -8.74 -14.11 13.94
C ALA A 230 -9.60 -15.26 14.45
N GLY A 231 -10.82 -15.42 13.93
CA GLY A 231 -11.69 -16.56 14.24
C GLY A 231 -11.10 -17.90 13.80
N LEU A 232 -10.53 -17.97 12.60
CA LEU A 232 -9.82 -19.17 12.13
C LEU A 232 -8.61 -19.50 13.01
N VAL A 233 -7.83 -18.49 13.43
CA VAL A 233 -6.69 -18.68 14.33
C VAL A 233 -7.16 -19.15 15.71
N ALA A 234 -8.19 -18.52 16.27
CA ALA A 234 -8.75 -18.88 17.58
C ALA A 234 -9.33 -20.30 17.61
N THR A 235 -9.89 -20.76 16.49
CA THR A 235 -10.39 -22.15 16.34
C THR A 235 -9.32 -23.14 15.91
N GLY A 236 -8.08 -22.70 15.67
CA GLY A 236 -6.99 -23.54 15.18
C GLY A 236 -7.18 -24.03 13.73
N THR A 237 -8.14 -23.48 12.99
CA THR A 237 -8.47 -23.86 11.61
C THR A 237 -7.82 -22.95 10.56
N HIS A 238 -6.99 -22.00 10.97
CA HIS A 238 -6.25 -21.17 10.03
C HIS A 238 -5.18 -22.00 9.31
N PRO A 239 -5.06 -21.97 7.96
CA PRO A 239 -4.10 -22.78 7.21
C PRO A 239 -2.64 -22.64 7.68
N GLN A 240 -2.26 -21.45 8.14
CA GLN A 240 -0.91 -21.19 8.66
C GLN A 240 -0.67 -21.70 10.08
N VAL A 241 -1.72 -21.98 10.86
CA VAL A 241 -1.64 -22.38 12.28
C VAL A 241 -1.97 -23.86 12.47
N MET A 242 -2.92 -24.40 11.71
CA MET A 242 -3.36 -25.77 11.86
C MET A 242 -2.22 -26.79 11.68
N THR A 243 -2.34 -27.91 12.38
CA THR A 243 -1.43 -29.06 12.29
C THR A 243 -2.28 -30.34 12.31
N PRO A 244 -2.23 -31.18 11.26
CA PRO A 244 -1.44 -31.03 10.04
C PRO A 244 -1.96 -29.91 9.13
N THR A 245 -1.10 -29.39 8.23
CA THR A 245 -1.49 -28.40 7.20
C THR A 245 -2.51 -28.99 6.21
N PRO A 246 -3.34 -28.15 5.55
CA PRO A 246 -4.27 -28.62 4.52
C PRO A 246 -3.56 -29.41 3.43
N ALA A 247 -3.86 -30.70 3.26
CA ALA A 247 -3.13 -31.55 2.33
C ALA A 247 -3.27 -31.03 0.88
N GLY A 248 -2.15 -30.96 0.16
CA GLY A 248 -2.15 -30.57 -1.26
C GLY A 248 -2.35 -29.08 -1.53
N GLY A 249 -2.49 -28.22 -0.51
CA GLY A 249 -2.63 -26.77 -0.71
C GLY A 249 -1.30 -26.00 -0.77
N PRO A 250 -1.31 -24.73 -1.22
CA PRO A 250 -0.13 -23.87 -1.26
C PRO A 250 0.54 -23.74 0.11
N THR A 251 -0.21 -23.63 1.21
CA THR A 251 0.37 -23.52 2.56
C THR A 251 1.16 -24.77 2.94
N ALA A 252 0.68 -25.97 2.58
CA ALA A 252 1.40 -27.22 2.78
C ALA A 252 2.69 -27.25 1.96
N ALA A 253 2.60 -26.80 0.70
CA ALA A 253 3.79 -26.62 -0.12
C ALA A 253 4.75 -25.67 0.58
N TYR A 254 4.35 -24.44 0.94
CA TYR A 254 5.22 -23.42 1.55
C TYR A 254 5.93 -23.89 2.83
N ARG A 255 5.24 -24.63 3.69
CA ARG A 255 5.78 -25.13 4.96
C ARG A 255 6.66 -26.38 4.80
N SER A 256 6.58 -27.08 3.68
CA SER A 256 7.45 -28.24 3.41
C SER A 256 8.90 -27.81 3.11
N ASP A 257 9.85 -28.65 3.52
CA ASP A 257 11.24 -28.49 3.13
C ASP A 257 11.41 -28.64 1.60
N PRO A 258 12.41 -28.00 0.98
CA PRO A 258 12.59 -28.03 -0.47
C PRO A 258 12.65 -29.43 -1.08
N VAL A 259 13.31 -30.38 -0.40
CA VAL A 259 13.47 -31.76 -0.89
C VAL A 259 12.12 -32.47 -0.91
N THR A 260 11.36 -32.42 0.19
CA THR A 260 10.00 -32.98 0.27
C THR A 260 9.08 -32.34 -0.76
N ARG A 261 9.16 -31.02 -0.94
CA ARG A 261 8.37 -30.29 -1.93
C ARG A 261 8.64 -30.75 -3.36
N MET A 262 9.91 -30.93 -3.72
CA MET A 262 10.33 -31.41 -5.04
C MET A 262 9.96 -32.88 -5.24
N ARG A 263 10.14 -33.73 -4.22
CA ARG A 263 9.69 -35.13 -4.26
C ARG A 263 8.17 -35.23 -4.46
N ALA A 264 7.39 -34.38 -3.79
CA ALA A 264 5.95 -34.30 -3.97
C ALA A 264 5.55 -33.80 -5.37
N ALA A 265 6.36 -32.94 -5.99
CA ALA A 265 6.19 -32.53 -7.38
C ALA A 265 6.39 -33.71 -8.34
N LEU A 266 7.43 -34.52 -8.12
CA LEU A 266 7.78 -35.65 -8.97
C LEU A 266 6.94 -36.91 -8.72
N ALA A 267 6.16 -36.96 -7.64
CA ALA A 267 5.40 -38.15 -7.25
C ALA A 267 4.41 -38.61 -8.33
N GLY A 268 3.81 -37.67 -9.07
CA GLY A 268 2.90 -37.93 -10.19
C GLY A 268 3.55 -37.86 -11.57
N SER A 269 4.88 -37.80 -11.66
CA SER A 269 5.58 -37.71 -12.95
C SER A 269 5.49 -39.03 -13.72
N ALA A 270 5.19 -38.95 -15.02
CA ALA A 270 5.20 -40.08 -15.92
C ALA A 270 6.58 -40.37 -16.53
N ASP A 271 7.60 -39.54 -16.24
CA ASP A 271 8.96 -39.77 -16.76
C ASP A 271 9.59 -40.98 -16.05
N PRO A 272 10.11 -41.99 -16.79
CA PRO A 272 10.70 -43.19 -16.19
C PRO A 272 11.89 -42.89 -15.28
N ARG A 273 12.57 -41.73 -15.47
CA ARG A 273 13.72 -41.30 -14.66
C ARG A 273 13.30 -40.65 -13.34
N ALA A 274 12.02 -40.29 -13.16
CA ALA A 274 11.55 -39.55 -12.00
C ALA A 274 11.78 -40.27 -10.66
N ALA A 275 11.75 -41.61 -10.65
CA ALA A 275 12.10 -42.39 -9.45
C ALA A 275 13.58 -42.19 -9.06
N GLY A 276 14.48 -42.22 -10.04
CA GLY A 276 15.91 -41.98 -9.83
C GLY A 276 16.18 -40.56 -9.34
N TRP A 277 15.52 -39.56 -9.92
CA TRP A 277 15.64 -38.17 -9.45
C TRP A 277 15.16 -38.02 -8.01
N ARG A 278 14.01 -38.60 -7.64
CA ARG A 278 13.49 -38.55 -6.26
C ARG A 278 14.48 -39.12 -5.24
N ALA A 279 15.19 -40.18 -5.61
CA ALA A 279 16.23 -40.80 -4.79
C ALA A 279 17.51 -39.95 -4.71
N ALA A 280 17.88 -39.27 -5.81
CA ALA A 280 19.07 -38.43 -5.89
C ALA A 280 18.90 -37.04 -5.22
N LEU A 281 17.66 -36.59 -4.97
CA LEU A 281 17.40 -35.30 -4.34
C LEU A 281 17.89 -35.27 -2.89
N ASP A 282 18.80 -34.34 -2.63
CA ASP A 282 19.30 -33.98 -1.31
C ASP A 282 19.39 -32.46 -1.13
N ALA A 283 19.40 -31.98 0.11
CA ALA A 283 19.46 -30.56 0.45
C ALA A 283 20.68 -29.86 -0.17
N GLY A 284 21.84 -30.54 -0.27
CA GLY A 284 23.05 -29.99 -0.89
C GLY A 284 22.99 -29.82 -2.42
N THR A 285 22.02 -30.46 -3.07
CA THR A 285 21.86 -30.43 -4.54
C THR A 285 20.83 -29.41 -5.01
N MET A 286 20.22 -28.67 -4.07
CA MET A 286 19.11 -27.77 -4.33
C MET A 286 19.45 -26.33 -3.98
N VAL A 287 18.92 -25.39 -4.78
CA VAL A 287 18.92 -23.98 -4.44
C VAL A 287 17.53 -23.39 -4.66
N ARG A 288 17.12 -22.52 -3.75
CA ARG A 288 15.96 -21.66 -3.98
C ARG A 288 16.38 -20.48 -4.82
N VAL A 289 15.72 -20.26 -5.95
CA VAL A 289 15.88 -19.03 -6.71
C VAL A 289 14.98 -17.98 -6.06
N PRO A 290 15.55 -16.93 -5.45
CA PRO A 290 14.74 -15.96 -4.73
C PRO A 290 13.82 -15.23 -5.72
N ASN A 291 12.56 -15.12 -5.36
CA ASN A 291 11.61 -14.17 -5.95
C ASN A 291 11.46 -12.97 -5.01
N ALA A 292 12.62 -12.42 -4.63
CA ALA A 292 12.74 -11.39 -3.61
C ALA A 292 12.03 -10.10 -4.02
N ILE A 293 11.99 -9.82 -5.32
CA ILE A 293 11.45 -8.57 -5.83
C ILE A 293 10.11 -8.75 -6.49
N ARG A 294 9.13 -8.12 -5.86
CA ARG A 294 7.76 -7.96 -6.34
C ARG A 294 7.52 -6.56 -6.89
N GLN A 295 8.39 -5.65 -6.48
CA GLN A 295 8.22 -4.23 -6.67
C GLN A 295 9.61 -3.58 -6.61
N TYR A 296 9.95 -2.83 -7.65
CA TYR A 296 11.14 -2.01 -7.71
C TYR A 296 10.86 -0.63 -7.15
N GLY A 297 11.91 0.05 -6.68
CA GLY A 297 11.81 1.47 -6.40
C GLY A 297 11.61 2.26 -7.70
N VAL A 298 10.56 3.08 -7.74
CA VAL A 298 10.38 4.06 -8.83
C VAL A 298 11.29 5.26 -8.55
N ARG A 299 11.84 5.90 -9.60
CA ARG A 299 12.63 7.12 -9.42
C ARG A 299 11.80 8.20 -8.72
N GLY A 300 12.35 8.81 -7.68
CA GLY A 300 11.64 9.81 -6.87
C GLY A 300 10.49 9.24 -6.03
N ILE A 301 10.45 7.92 -5.78
CA ILE A 301 9.52 7.29 -4.82
C ILE A 301 9.57 8.01 -3.47
N LEU A 302 8.39 8.30 -2.89
CA LEU A 302 8.30 9.10 -1.67
C LEU A 302 8.92 8.40 -0.45
N THR A 303 8.69 7.09 -0.35
CA THR A 303 9.24 6.21 0.67
C THR A 303 10.55 5.59 0.20
N THR A 304 11.24 4.89 1.08
CA THR A 304 12.46 4.15 0.75
C THR A 304 12.16 2.74 0.24
N GLN A 305 12.79 2.36 -0.86
CA GLN A 305 12.71 1.00 -1.42
C GLN A 305 14.00 0.70 -2.20
N GLY A 306 14.38 -0.58 -2.25
CA GLY A 306 15.65 -1.04 -2.83
C GLY A 306 16.83 -0.92 -1.86
N GLN A 307 18.05 -1.04 -2.37
CA GLN A 307 19.27 -0.95 -1.58
C GLN A 307 19.61 0.52 -1.34
N VAL A 308 18.97 1.14 -0.33
CA VAL A 308 19.17 2.57 -0.05
C VAL A 308 20.59 2.86 0.46
N ARG A 309 21.14 1.97 1.29
CA ARG A 309 22.45 2.18 1.95
C ARG A 309 23.23 0.88 2.06
N PHE A 310 24.56 0.95 1.92
CA PHE A 310 25.45 -0.15 2.28
C PHE A 310 26.81 0.40 2.76
N VAL A 311 27.55 -0.41 3.51
CA VAL A 311 28.87 -0.05 4.04
C VAL A 311 29.93 -0.90 3.38
N LYS A 312 31.04 -0.27 2.96
CA LYS A 312 32.22 -0.97 2.47
C LYS A 312 33.48 -0.26 2.98
N GLY A 313 34.30 -0.99 3.74
CA GLY A 313 35.42 -0.39 4.45
C GLY A 313 34.94 0.70 5.40
N GLU A 314 35.54 1.88 5.32
CA GLU A 314 35.11 3.06 6.08
C GLU A 314 34.10 3.93 5.33
N THR A 315 33.60 3.50 4.16
CA THR A 315 32.65 4.29 3.37
C THR A 315 31.22 3.78 3.54
N LEU A 316 30.33 4.69 3.91
CA LEU A 316 28.89 4.51 3.85
C LEU A 316 28.39 5.05 2.50
N TRP A 317 27.85 4.17 1.67
CA TRP A 317 27.22 4.50 0.40
C TRP A 317 25.72 4.71 0.61
N THR A 318 25.18 5.83 0.13
CA THR A 318 23.75 6.16 0.19
C THR A 318 23.23 6.53 -1.20
N PHE A 319 22.12 5.92 -1.62
CA PHE A 319 21.55 6.11 -2.96
C PHE A 319 20.84 7.47 -3.09
N SER A 320 21.11 8.19 -4.18
CA SER A 320 20.41 9.42 -4.58
C SER A 320 19.49 9.14 -5.76
N HIS A 321 18.20 9.44 -5.60
CA HIS A 321 17.20 9.33 -6.66
C HIS A 321 17.32 10.45 -7.70
N ASP A 322 17.88 11.60 -7.31
CA ASP A 322 18.10 12.70 -8.24
C ASP A 322 19.22 12.36 -9.23
N ARG A 323 20.32 11.79 -8.72
CA ARG A 323 21.50 11.42 -9.52
C ARG A 323 21.44 10.00 -10.10
N MET A 324 20.58 9.13 -9.56
CA MET A 324 20.53 7.69 -9.87
C MET A 324 21.88 7.00 -9.65
N GLN A 325 22.55 7.37 -8.55
CA GLN A 325 23.87 6.93 -8.14
C GLN A 325 23.98 6.96 -6.62
N TYR A 326 24.92 6.19 -6.06
CA TYR A 326 25.28 6.29 -4.67
C TYR A 326 26.30 7.40 -4.42
N ARG A 327 26.20 8.04 -3.26
CA ARG A 327 27.22 8.93 -2.71
C ARG A 327 27.89 8.26 -1.52
N GLY A 328 29.23 8.25 -1.52
CA GLY A 328 30.05 7.70 -0.45
C GLY A 328 30.45 8.78 0.54
N ILE A 329 30.27 8.53 1.82
CA ILE A 329 30.83 9.37 2.89
C ILE A 329 31.50 8.48 3.94
N ASN A 330 32.57 8.96 4.55
CA ASN A 330 33.09 8.31 5.75
C ASN A 330 32.23 8.73 6.95
N PRO A 331 31.59 7.80 7.68
CA PRO A 331 30.66 8.16 8.75
C PRO A 331 31.36 8.74 9.99
N ARG A 332 32.69 8.54 10.14
CA ARG A 332 33.46 9.05 11.30
C ARG A 332 33.81 10.53 11.14
N ASP A 333 34.41 10.90 10.02
CA ASP A 333 34.91 12.27 9.77
C ASP A 333 34.03 13.08 8.79
N ARG A 334 33.01 12.45 8.19
CA ARG A 334 32.09 13.04 7.19
C ARG A 334 32.78 13.51 5.91
N THR A 335 33.95 12.98 5.59
CA THR A 335 34.64 13.25 4.32
C THR A 335 33.88 12.62 3.15
N ASP A 336 33.93 13.28 2.00
CA ASP A 336 33.32 12.75 0.77
C ASP A 336 34.27 11.69 0.18
N GLN A 337 33.73 10.52 -0.12
CA GLN A 337 34.46 9.36 -0.64
C GLN A 337 34.14 9.10 -2.12
N GLY A 338 33.38 10.01 -2.76
CA GLY A 338 33.06 9.96 -4.18
C GLY A 338 31.68 9.37 -4.49
N THR A 339 31.49 8.95 -5.74
CA THR A 339 30.23 8.38 -6.24
C THR A 339 30.38 6.91 -6.57
N PHE A 340 29.27 6.18 -6.57
CA PHE A 340 29.21 4.80 -7.04
C PHE A 340 28.03 4.66 -8.00
N GLY A 341 28.35 4.35 -9.24
CA GLY A 341 27.44 4.26 -10.37
C GLY A 341 27.29 2.83 -10.89
N ALA A 342 26.66 2.65 -12.05
CA ALA A 342 26.41 1.34 -12.66
C ALA A 342 27.70 0.58 -13.07
N GLY A 343 28.84 1.25 -13.19
CA GLY A 343 30.16 0.63 -13.38
C GLY A 343 30.94 0.39 -12.08
N GLY A 344 30.40 0.82 -10.93
CA GLY A 344 31.05 0.73 -9.61
C GLY A 344 31.59 2.08 -9.10
N PRO A 345 32.53 2.07 -8.13
CA PRO A 345 33.07 3.29 -7.53
C PRO A 345 33.76 4.21 -8.54
N GLY A 346 33.55 5.52 -8.42
CA GLY A 346 34.15 6.56 -9.26
C GLY A 346 33.58 6.68 -10.66
N THR A 347 32.60 5.84 -11.04
CA THR A 347 32.02 5.85 -12.39
C THR A 347 30.90 6.89 -12.53
N PRO A 348 30.78 7.57 -13.69
CA PRO A 348 29.71 8.53 -13.96
C PRO A 348 28.40 7.86 -14.43
N GLU A 349 28.42 6.56 -14.66
CA GLU A 349 27.26 5.79 -15.14
C GLU A 349 26.15 5.76 -14.09
N ARG A 350 24.90 5.88 -14.54
CA ARG A 350 23.72 5.90 -13.67
C ARG A 350 23.01 4.55 -13.76
N PHE A 351 22.30 4.18 -12.70
CA PHE A 351 21.38 3.05 -12.78
C PHE A 351 20.13 3.46 -13.58
N ASP A 352 19.59 2.52 -14.35
CA ASP A 352 18.38 2.74 -15.15
C ASP A 352 17.14 2.87 -14.25
N THR A 353 17.07 2.06 -13.21
CA THR A 353 16.05 2.15 -12.14
C THR A 353 16.70 2.08 -10.77
N VAL A 354 15.90 2.24 -9.69
CA VAL A 354 16.44 2.16 -8.32
C VAL A 354 17.00 0.74 -8.11
N PRO A 355 18.29 0.61 -7.77
CA PRO A 355 18.92 -0.69 -7.63
C PRO A 355 18.49 -1.35 -6.32
N ASP A 356 18.48 -2.68 -6.36
CA ASP A 356 18.48 -3.54 -5.19
C ASP A 356 19.77 -4.37 -5.19
N ALA A 357 20.03 -5.03 -4.08
CA ALA A 357 21.24 -5.81 -3.95
C ALA A 357 21.02 -7.12 -3.22
N LEU A 358 21.83 -8.10 -3.58
CA LEU A 358 21.86 -9.39 -2.93
C LEU A 358 23.29 -9.66 -2.48
N GLY A 359 23.43 -9.94 -1.19
CA GLY A 359 24.70 -10.28 -0.56
C GLY A 359 24.49 -11.37 0.47
N ASP A 360 25.57 -12.02 0.83
CA ASP A 360 25.61 -12.94 1.97
C ASP A 360 26.28 -12.26 3.17
N ARG A 361 26.61 -13.04 4.21
CA ARG A 361 27.35 -12.55 5.37
C ARG A 361 28.73 -11.99 5.02
N GLN A 362 29.27 -12.30 3.84
CA GLN A 362 30.59 -11.89 3.36
C GLN A 362 30.54 -10.58 2.55
N GLY A 363 29.35 -10.07 2.22
CA GLY A 363 29.14 -8.74 1.68
C GLY A 363 28.34 -8.71 0.39
N LEU A 364 28.43 -7.57 -0.30
CA LEU A 364 27.73 -7.33 -1.57
C LEU A 364 28.32 -8.20 -2.69
N GLN A 365 27.51 -9.11 -3.25
CA GLN A 365 27.92 -9.98 -4.35
C GLN A 365 27.24 -9.61 -5.67
N TRP A 366 25.97 -9.23 -5.59
CA TRP A 366 25.13 -8.88 -6.73
C TRP A 366 24.44 -7.56 -6.48
N MET A 367 24.36 -6.76 -7.53
CA MET A 367 23.52 -5.58 -7.59
C MET A 367 22.71 -5.67 -8.86
N TYR A 368 21.46 -5.27 -8.82
CA TYR A 368 20.62 -5.32 -10.00
C TYR A 368 19.53 -4.26 -9.91
N ASP A 369 19.12 -3.78 -11.07
CA ASP A 369 17.97 -2.89 -11.22
C ASP A 369 16.84 -3.66 -11.91
N ALA A 370 15.81 -2.98 -12.41
CA ALA A 370 14.68 -3.64 -13.06
C ALA A 370 15.11 -4.43 -14.31
N HIS A 371 16.13 -3.96 -15.03
CA HIS A 371 16.49 -4.46 -16.35
C HIS A 371 17.91 -5.00 -16.45
N ASN A 372 18.75 -4.74 -15.45
CA ASN A 372 20.16 -5.09 -15.48
C ASN A 372 20.58 -5.87 -14.23
N LEU A 373 21.36 -6.93 -14.43
CA LEU A 373 22.04 -7.67 -13.36
C LEU A 373 23.55 -7.41 -13.46
N TYR A 374 24.15 -7.08 -12.33
CA TYR A 374 25.58 -6.82 -12.19
C TYR A 374 26.20 -7.75 -11.15
N ARG A 375 27.39 -8.26 -11.48
CA ARG A 375 28.28 -8.93 -10.52
C ARG A 375 29.21 -7.91 -9.90
N VAL A 376 29.32 -7.91 -8.58
CA VAL A 376 30.25 -7.06 -7.86
C VAL A 376 31.58 -7.79 -7.70
N GLU A 377 32.62 -7.30 -8.38
CA GLU A 377 33.97 -7.86 -8.34
C GLU A 377 34.76 -7.28 -7.16
N GLN A 378 35.15 -8.15 -6.23
CA GLN A 378 35.99 -7.81 -5.09
C GLN A 378 37.48 -7.85 -5.47
N PRO A 379 38.36 -7.04 -4.83
CA PRO A 379 38.09 -6.14 -3.71
C PRO A 379 37.58 -4.73 -4.09
N GLY A 380 37.65 -4.36 -5.38
CA GLY A 380 37.40 -3.00 -5.87
C GLY A 380 35.93 -2.61 -6.07
N MET A 381 34.99 -3.53 -5.84
CA MET A 381 33.54 -3.34 -6.06
C MET A 381 33.19 -2.91 -7.49
N ARG A 382 34.02 -3.26 -8.48
CA ARG A 382 33.70 -3.00 -9.89
C ARG A 382 32.46 -3.80 -10.26
N MET A 383 31.54 -3.16 -10.98
CA MET A 383 30.32 -3.83 -11.39
C MET A 383 30.47 -4.29 -12.83
N ARG A 384 30.45 -5.60 -13.01
CA ARG A 384 30.45 -6.21 -14.34
C ARG A 384 29.03 -6.61 -14.69
N HIS A 385 28.53 -6.08 -15.80
CA HIS A 385 27.21 -6.44 -16.32
C HIS A 385 27.13 -7.92 -16.69
N VAL A 386 26.04 -8.57 -16.31
CA VAL A 386 25.81 -10.02 -16.46
C VAL A 386 24.55 -10.31 -17.27
N LEU A 387 23.49 -9.53 -17.12
CA LEU A 387 22.29 -9.76 -17.91
C LEU A 387 21.57 -8.43 -18.12
N ARG A 388 21.14 -8.19 -19.34
CA ARG A 388 20.16 -7.15 -19.68
C ARG A 388 18.89 -7.85 -20.15
N VAL A 389 17.76 -7.39 -19.65
CA VAL A 389 16.43 -7.78 -20.12
C VAL A 389 15.72 -6.56 -20.69
N ASP A 390 14.97 -6.77 -21.78
CA ASP A 390 14.35 -5.68 -22.52
C ASP A 390 12.81 -5.71 -22.43
N GLY A 391 12.19 -4.58 -22.76
CA GLY A 391 10.74 -4.43 -22.81
C GLY A 391 10.08 -4.52 -21.43
N GLN A 392 9.06 -5.37 -21.30
CA GLN A 392 8.34 -5.60 -20.03
C GLN A 392 9.01 -6.66 -19.14
N GLU A 393 10.12 -7.26 -19.59
CA GLU A 393 10.85 -8.25 -18.79
C GLU A 393 11.64 -7.53 -17.70
N GLN A 394 11.52 -8.01 -16.46
CA GLN A 394 12.21 -7.47 -15.29
C GLN A 394 12.85 -8.58 -14.47
N VAL A 395 13.99 -8.29 -13.86
CA VAL A 395 14.69 -9.21 -12.95
C VAL A 395 13.85 -9.40 -11.66
N GLY A 396 13.92 -10.59 -11.08
CA GLY A 396 13.16 -10.96 -9.86
C GLY A 396 14.03 -11.57 -8.77
N GLY A 397 15.18 -12.14 -9.15
CA GLY A 397 16.24 -12.55 -8.25
C GLY A 397 17.28 -13.45 -8.91
N VAL A 398 18.33 -13.78 -8.17
CA VAL A 398 19.48 -14.56 -8.65
C VAL A 398 19.88 -15.62 -7.64
N ALA A 399 20.28 -16.79 -8.13
CA ALA A 399 20.87 -17.87 -7.35
C ALA A 399 22.02 -18.53 -8.13
N VAL A 400 22.89 -19.22 -7.42
CA VAL A 400 23.98 -20.01 -8.01
C VAL A 400 23.79 -21.47 -7.60
N LEU A 401 23.86 -22.38 -8.58
CA LEU A 401 23.79 -23.82 -8.36
C LEU A 401 24.97 -24.50 -9.07
N GLY A 402 25.91 -25.02 -8.29
CA GLY A 402 27.19 -25.51 -8.81
C GLY A 402 27.93 -24.39 -9.54
N GLN A 403 28.18 -24.57 -10.83
CA GLN A 403 28.82 -23.57 -11.69
C GLN A 403 27.83 -22.72 -12.50
N ARG A 404 26.52 -22.98 -12.41
CA ARG A 404 25.50 -22.27 -13.20
C ARG A 404 24.85 -21.17 -12.37
N MET A 405 24.51 -20.08 -13.04
CA MET A 405 23.73 -18.99 -12.45
C MET A 405 22.29 -19.08 -12.94
N LEU A 406 21.35 -18.91 -12.02
CA LEU A 406 19.92 -18.92 -12.27
C LEU A 406 19.39 -17.52 -12.01
N VAL A 407 18.91 -16.87 -13.06
CA VAL A 407 18.31 -15.53 -12.97
C VAL A 407 16.82 -15.66 -13.20
N LEU A 408 16.03 -15.45 -12.15
CA LEU A 408 14.58 -15.38 -12.26
C LEU A 408 14.21 -13.98 -12.78
N THR A 409 13.39 -13.95 -13.82
CA THR A 409 12.71 -12.76 -14.33
C THR A 409 11.20 -12.95 -14.21
N ASN A 410 10.41 -11.92 -14.48
CA ASN A 410 8.95 -12.03 -14.56
C ASN A 410 8.43 -12.84 -15.78
N ARG A 411 9.34 -13.38 -16.60
CA ARG A 411 9.04 -14.16 -17.80
C ARG A 411 9.63 -15.57 -17.76
N ARG A 412 10.83 -15.74 -17.20
CA ARG A 412 11.60 -16.99 -17.29
C ARG A 412 12.59 -17.13 -16.13
N VAL A 413 13.17 -18.31 -15.99
CA VAL A 413 14.46 -18.52 -15.33
C VAL A 413 15.51 -18.69 -16.42
N ALA A 414 16.43 -17.72 -16.53
CA ALA A 414 17.57 -17.79 -17.42
C ALA A 414 18.70 -18.55 -16.72
N ILE A 415 19.18 -19.62 -17.35
CA ILE A 415 20.29 -20.45 -16.87
C ILE A 415 21.55 -20.01 -17.61
N LEU A 416 22.40 -19.27 -16.91
CA LEU A 416 23.63 -18.71 -17.46
C LEU A 416 24.82 -19.64 -17.14
N ALA A 417 25.74 -19.75 -18.09
CA ALA A 417 27.03 -20.39 -17.89
C ALA A 417 27.85 -19.63 -16.80
N PRO A 418 28.83 -20.29 -16.16
CA PRO A 418 29.73 -19.63 -15.22
C PRO A 418 30.36 -18.37 -15.83
N ALA A 419 30.44 -17.32 -15.03
CA ALA A 419 30.64 -15.95 -15.47
C ALA A 419 32.09 -15.61 -15.88
N THR A 420 32.83 -16.50 -16.54
CA THR A 420 34.21 -16.24 -16.99
C THR A 420 34.30 -15.58 -18.37
N ALA A 421 33.20 -15.51 -19.13
CA ALA A 421 33.07 -14.74 -20.38
C ALA A 421 31.69 -14.05 -20.46
N ALA A 422 31.47 -13.21 -21.48
CA ALA A 422 30.19 -12.51 -21.72
C ALA A 422 29.03 -13.52 -21.69
N PRO A 423 28.13 -13.45 -20.69
CA PRO A 423 27.11 -14.46 -20.48
C PRO A 423 26.01 -14.35 -21.53
N VAL A 424 26.06 -15.23 -22.53
CA VAL A 424 24.91 -15.57 -23.36
C VAL A 424 24.03 -16.53 -22.55
N SER A 425 22.71 -16.32 -22.51
CA SER A 425 21.81 -17.29 -21.88
C SER A 425 22.00 -18.65 -22.54
N ALA A 426 22.40 -19.66 -21.75
CA ALA A 426 22.64 -20.99 -22.27
C ALA A 426 21.32 -21.75 -22.46
N THR A 427 20.33 -21.50 -21.60
CA THR A 427 19.01 -22.11 -21.66
C THR A 427 18.00 -21.30 -20.86
N ASP A 428 16.78 -21.14 -21.37
CA ASP A 428 15.70 -20.45 -20.67
C ASP A 428 14.54 -21.39 -20.33
N VAL A 429 14.09 -21.37 -19.08
CA VAL A 429 12.85 -22.04 -18.65
C VAL A 429 11.75 -20.99 -18.50
N ARG A 430 10.74 -21.02 -19.38
CA ARG A 430 9.62 -20.07 -19.31
C ARG A 430 8.78 -20.30 -18.06
N LEU A 431 8.32 -19.22 -17.44
CA LEU A 431 7.36 -19.32 -16.35
C LEU A 431 6.02 -19.85 -16.88
N PRO A 432 5.47 -20.93 -16.30
CA PRO A 432 4.20 -21.51 -16.76
C PRO A 432 2.98 -20.66 -16.41
N LEU A 433 3.08 -19.82 -15.38
CA LEU A 433 2.00 -18.97 -14.87
C LEU A 433 2.55 -17.57 -14.48
N PRO A 434 1.67 -16.56 -14.32
CA PRO A 434 2.07 -15.17 -14.06
C PRO A 434 2.97 -14.99 -12.83
N TYR A 435 4.04 -14.20 -12.97
CA TYR A 435 5.06 -13.96 -11.94
C TYR A 435 4.48 -13.45 -10.61
N GLY A 436 3.46 -12.61 -10.68
CA GLY A 436 2.79 -12.05 -9.52
C GLY A 436 2.19 -13.10 -8.59
N ASP A 437 1.83 -14.27 -9.13
CA ASP A 437 1.30 -15.41 -8.37
C ASP A 437 2.37 -16.45 -7.98
N LEU A 438 3.58 -16.36 -8.57
CA LEU A 438 4.70 -17.24 -8.24
C LEU A 438 5.03 -17.09 -6.76
N ALA A 439 4.94 -18.17 -5.99
CA ALA A 439 5.29 -18.19 -4.59
C ALA A 439 6.75 -18.62 -4.36
N LEU A 440 7.22 -19.62 -5.10
CA LEU A 440 8.57 -20.18 -4.98
C LEU A 440 9.09 -20.64 -6.34
N ALA A 441 10.40 -20.48 -6.53
CA ALA A 441 11.15 -21.11 -7.61
C ALA A 441 12.35 -21.85 -6.99
N GLU A 442 12.54 -23.10 -7.36
CA GLU A 442 13.59 -23.98 -6.82
C GLU A 442 14.25 -24.71 -7.98
N ALA A 443 15.55 -24.94 -7.88
CA ALA A 443 16.30 -25.73 -8.83
C ALA A 443 17.10 -26.81 -8.12
N ALA A 444 17.20 -27.99 -8.73
CA ALA A 444 17.92 -29.14 -8.20
C ALA A 444 18.82 -29.75 -9.27
N GLN A 445 20.06 -30.10 -8.92
CA GLN A 445 20.94 -30.81 -9.82
C GLN A 445 20.64 -32.31 -9.76
N VAL A 446 20.46 -32.94 -10.92
CA VAL A 446 20.17 -34.38 -11.07
C VAL A 446 21.12 -35.00 -12.09
N PRO A 447 21.31 -36.34 -12.11
CA PRO A 447 22.25 -36.99 -13.03
C PRO A 447 22.04 -36.66 -14.51
N ASP A 448 20.79 -36.41 -14.91
CA ASP A 448 20.39 -36.11 -16.29
C ASP A 448 20.40 -34.62 -16.65
N GLY A 449 20.66 -33.72 -15.68
CA GLY A 449 20.61 -32.28 -15.89
C GLY A 449 20.21 -31.50 -14.65
N MET A 450 19.21 -30.64 -14.80
CA MET A 450 18.70 -29.78 -13.71
C MET A 450 17.17 -29.78 -13.71
N LEU A 451 16.57 -30.01 -12.56
CA LEU A 451 15.14 -29.79 -12.36
C LEU A 451 14.90 -28.35 -11.95
N VAL A 452 13.89 -27.70 -12.51
CA VAL A 452 13.42 -26.37 -12.13
C VAL A 452 11.94 -26.45 -11.80
N SER A 453 11.58 -26.24 -10.54
CA SER A 453 10.21 -26.30 -10.03
C SER A 453 9.71 -24.92 -9.65
N PHE A 454 8.47 -24.64 -10.04
CA PHE A 454 7.74 -23.42 -9.70
C PHE A 454 6.50 -23.78 -8.89
N VAL A 455 6.22 -23.01 -7.84
CA VAL A 455 5.00 -23.14 -7.02
C VAL A 455 4.21 -21.85 -7.12
N TYR A 456 2.94 -21.95 -7.49
CA TYR A 456 1.97 -20.86 -7.63
C TYR A 456 0.86 -20.96 -6.59
N GLY A 457 0.03 -19.91 -6.47
CA GLY A 457 -1.01 -19.79 -5.44
C GLY A 457 -0.71 -18.74 -4.37
N ARG A 458 0.20 -17.80 -4.60
CA ARG A 458 0.45 -16.69 -3.65
C ARG A 458 -0.75 -15.74 -3.58
N ARG A 459 -1.37 -15.45 -4.73
CA ARG A 459 -2.53 -14.56 -4.90
C ARG A 459 -3.86 -15.31 -4.74
N GLN A 460 -3.86 -16.52 -4.16
CA GLN A 460 -5.12 -17.22 -3.81
C GLN A 460 -6.01 -16.34 -2.93
N PHE A 461 -5.41 -15.57 -2.01
CA PHE A 461 -6.11 -14.63 -1.13
C PHE A 461 -6.77 -13.45 -1.87
N ASP A 462 -6.38 -13.18 -3.11
CA ASP A 462 -6.95 -12.17 -4.00
C ASP A 462 -7.86 -12.81 -5.07
N GLY A 463 -8.12 -14.12 -4.92
CA GLY A 463 -8.98 -14.90 -5.77
C GLY A 463 -8.33 -15.39 -7.06
N SER A 464 -7.00 -15.44 -7.18
CA SER A 464 -6.30 -16.04 -8.34
C SER A 464 -6.80 -17.46 -8.62
N PRO A 465 -7.04 -17.88 -9.88
CA PRO A 465 -7.67 -19.16 -10.17
C PRO A 465 -6.66 -20.31 -10.32
N ALA A 466 -5.37 -20.00 -10.44
CA ALA A 466 -4.31 -20.97 -10.66
C ALA A 466 -3.52 -21.13 -9.38
N SER A 467 -3.39 -22.37 -8.93
CA SER A 467 -2.47 -22.78 -7.86
C SER A 467 -1.84 -24.08 -8.32
N ASP A 468 -0.73 -24.01 -9.05
CA ASP A 468 -0.05 -25.18 -9.60
C ASP A 468 1.39 -25.27 -9.08
N GLN A 469 1.89 -26.49 -8.97
CA GLN A 469 3.32 -26.77 -8.94
C GLN A 469 3.74 -27.42 -10.25
N VAL A 470 4.67 -26.79 -10.98
CA VAL A 470 5.13 -27.25 -12.29
C VAL A 470 6.62 -27.47 -12.24
N THR A 471 7.09 -28.63 -12.69
CA THR A 471 8.51 -29.00 -12.71
C THR A 471 8.98 -29.28 -14.13
N TYR A 472 10.08 -28.65 -14.51
CA TYR A 472 10.77 -28.86 -15.76
C TYR A 472 12.09 -29.58 -15.54
N LEU A 473 12.49 -30.43 -16.48
CA LEU A 473 13.85 -30.89 -16.64
C LEU A 473 14.53 -30.04 -17.71
N VAL A 474 15.69 -29.50 -17.39
CA VAL A 474 16.67 -28.98 -18.34
C VAL A 474 17.74 -30.04 -18.48
N ASP A 475 17.76 -30.74 -19.61
CA ASP A 475 18.74 -31.80 -19.83
C ASP A 475 20.16 -31.25 -20.09
N LYS A 476 21.15 -32.16 -20.20
CA LYS A 476 22.54 -31.79 -20.49
C LYS A 476 22.73 -31.06 -21.83
N THR A 477 21.80 -31.24 -22.78
CA THR A 477 21.81 -30.57 -24.09
C THR A 477 21.16 -29.19 -24.06
N GLY A 478 20.53 -28.80 -22.94
CA GLY A 478 19.79 -27.55 -22.79
C GLY A 478 18.34 -27.64 -23.24
N ARG A 479 17.81 -28.84 -23.51
CA ARG A 479 16.39 -29.02 -23.84
C ARG A 479 15.55 -28.94 -22.57
N VAL A 480 14.48 -28.15 -22.62
CA VAL A 480 13.52 -27.98 -21.52
C VAL A 480 12.29 -28.85 -21.77
N GLN A 481 11.93 -29.68 -20.81
CA GLN A 481 10.75 -30.55 -20.87
C GLN A 481 9.96 -30.45 -19.56
N GLU A 482 8.63 -30.24 -19.64
CA GLU A 482 7.76 -30.37 -18.47
C GLU A 482 7.71 -31.85 -18.07
N VAL A 483 8.13 -32.18 -16.85
CA VAL A 483 8.17 -33.56 -16.35
C VAL A 483 7.05 -33.84 -15.36
N SER A 484 6.49 -32.79 -14.74
CA SER A 484 5.35 -32.92 -13.83
C SER A 484 4.60 -31.62 -13.66
N ARG A 485 3.28 -31.75 -13.48
CA ARG A 485 2.38 -30.68 -13.03
C ARG A 485 1.42 -31.23 -12.00
N ARG A 486 1.31 -30.51 -10.89
CA ARG A 486 0.44 -30.82 -9.75
C ARG A 486 -0.42 -29.62 -9.44
N THR A 487 -1.73 -29.73 -9.62
CA THR A 487 -2.69 -28.72 -9.14
C THR A 487 -2.77 -28.78 -7.62
N LEU A 488 -2.69 -27.62 -6.99
CA LEU A 488 -2.77 -27.43 -5.55
C LEU A 488 -4.18 -26.99 -5.17
N ALA A 489 -4.70 -27.56 -4.09
CA ALA A 489 -6.01 -27.21 -3.57
C ALA A 489 -5.99 -25.81 -2.93
N HIS A 490 -7.09 -25.07 -3.02
CA HIS A 490 -7.19 -23.76 -2.38
C HIS A 490 -7.24 -23.92 -0.85
N ASP A 491 -6.43 -23.15 -0.13
CA ASP A 491 -6.38 -23.23 1.34
C ASP A 491 -7.60 -22.57 2.01
N LEU A 492 -8.34 -21.74 1.28
CA LEU A 492 -9.43 -20.92 1.80
C LEU A 492 -10.70 -21.06 0.94
N PRO A 493 -11.89 -20.84 1.54
CA PRO A 493 -13.12 -20.93 0.79
C PRO A 493 -13.24 -19.80 -0.25
N PRO A 494 -13.87 -20.04 -1.41
CA PRO A 494 -13.94 -19.05 -2.50
C PRO A 494 -14.53 -17.69 -2.10
N LEU A 495 -15.49 -17.67 -1.17
CA LEU A 495 -16.07 -16.41 -0.68
C LEU A 495 -15.04 -15.56 0.07
N PHE A 496 -14.09 -16.17 0.77
CA PHE A 496 -13.05 -15.41 1.44
C PHE A 496 -11.98 -14.92 0.47
N GLU A 497 -11.56 -15.76 -0.46
CA GLU A 497 -10.58 -15.44 -1.50
C GLU A 497 -11.05 -14.27 -2.39
N HIS A 498 -12.34 -14.25 -2.72
CA HIS A 498 -12.95 -13.20 -3.54
C HIS A 498 -13.68 -12.12 -2.72
N ARG A 499 -13.41 -11.99 -1.42
CA ARG A 499 -14.10 -11.05 -0.52
C ARG A 499 -14.13 -9.61 -1.03
N GLY A 500 -13.02 -9.16 -1.64
CA GLY A 500 -12.94 -7.84 -2.24
C GLY A 500 -14.00 -7.63 -3.32
N TRP A 501 -14.25 -8.63 -4.15
CA TRP A 501 -15.11 -8.51 -5.32
C TRP A 501 -16.60 -8.67 -4.98
N TRP A 502 -17.00 -9.73 -4.27
CA TRP A 502 -18.43 -10.02 -4.11
C TRP A 502 -19.15 -9.08 -3.15
N VAL A 503 -18.44 -8.42 -2.22
CA VAL A 503 -19.04 -7.41 -1.34
C VAL A 503 -19.57 -6.21 -2.14
N SER A 504 -18.84 -5.81 -3.17
CA SER A 504 -19.25 -4.76 -4.12
C SER A 504 -18.31 -4.74 -5.33
N PRO A 505 -18.70 -5.33 -6.48
CA PRO A 505 -17.85 -5.36 -7.68
C PRO A 505 -17.49 -3.95 -8.19
N ALA A 506 -18.43 -3.02 -8.11
CA ALA A 506 -18.22 -1.64 -8.54
C ALA A 506 -17.23 -0.88 -7.63
N LEU A 507 -17.35 -1.02 -6.31
CA LEU A 507 -16.41 -0.37 -5.38
C LEU A 507 -15.05 -1.06 -5.38
N HIS A 508 -15.00 -2.37 -5.64
CA HIS A 508 -13.75 -3.08 -5.90
C HIS A 508 -13.00 -2.46 -7.07
N ALA A 509 -13.67 -2.29 -8.22
CA ALA A 509 -13.07 -1.63 -9.37
C ALA A 509 -12.58 -0.21 -9.03
N LEU A 510 -13.41 0.58 -8.33
CA LEU A 510 -13.07 1.95 -7.94
C LEU A 510 -11.82 2.03 -7.06
N VAL A 511 -11.69 1.14 -6.06
CA VAL A 511 -10.59 1.16 -5.09
C VAL A 511 -9.32 0.51 -5.63
N THR A 512 -9.45 -0.45 -6.56
CA THR A 512 -8.31 -1.11 -7.23
C THR A 512 -7.74 -0.27 -8.38
N LEU A 513 -8.55 0.59 -9.01
CA LEU A 513 -8.13 1.38 -10.18
C LEU A 513 -6.84 2.21 -9.95
N PRO A 514 -6.64 2.91 -8.81
CA PRO A 514 -5.39 3.63 -8.55
C PRO A 514 -4.15 2.73 -8.62
N ASP A 515 -4.22 1.50 -8.11
CA ASP A 515 -3.09 0.54 -8.15
C ASP A 515 -2.75 0.08 -9.56
N LEU A 516 -3.70 0.17 -10.49
CA LEU A 516 -3.50 -0.21 -11.89
C LEU A 516 -3.02 0.99 -12.73
N LEU A 517 -3.49 2.20 -12.41
CA LEU A 517 -3.15 3.40 -13.18
C LEU A 517 -1.80 3.98 -12.77
N ILE A 518 -1.42 3.86 -11.50
CA ILE A 518 -0.20 4.44 -10.95
C ILE A 518 0.95 3.46 -11.08
N ASP A 519 2.08 3.95 -11.59
CA ASP A 519 3.34 3.23 -11.47
C ASP A 519 3.80 3.24 -10.01
N ASN A 520 3.62 2.10 -9.35
CA ASN A 520 4.14 1.81 -8.03
C ASN A 520 5.41 0.95 -8.10
N GLY A 521 5.96 0.69 -9.30
CA GLY A 521 7.11 -0.18 -9.49
C GLY A 521 6.79 -1.66 -9.35
N SER A 522 5.52 -2.07 -9.27
CA SER A 522 5.16 -3.49 -9.23
C SER A 522 5.66 -4.20 -10.49
N VAL A 523 6.25 -5.37 -10.30
CA VAL A 523 6.75 -6.18 -11.40
C VAL A 523 5.54 -6.71 -12.18
N PRO A 524 5.34 -6.34 -13.45
CA PRO A 524 4.15 -6.70 -14.19
C PRO A 524 4.16 -8.19 -14.53
N ASP A 525 2.95 -8.76 -14.65
CA ASP A 525 2.78 -10.10 -15.19
C ASP A 525 3.06 -10.07 -16.70
N TYR A 526 4.12 -10.76 -17.14
CA TYR A 526 4.56 -10.70 -18.53
C TYR A 526 3.48 -11.20 -19.49
N GLY A 527 3.15 -10.41 -20.51
CA GLY A 527 2.12 -10.75 -21.50
C GLY A 527 0.67 -10.64 -20.99
N VAL A 528 0.47 -10.21 -19.75
CA VAL A 528 -0.86 -10.02 -19.17
C VAL A 528 -1.20 -8.53 -19.17
N GLY A 529 -2.42 -8.19 -19.61
CA GLY A 529 -2.89 -6.81 -19.61
C GLY A 529 -2.97 -6.23 -18.20
N ARG A 530 -2.60 -4.95 -18.04
CA ARG A 530 -2.64 -4.20 -16.77
C ARG A 530 -3.99 -4.29 -16.03
N PHE A 531 -5.11 -4.40 -16.75
CA PHE A 531 -6.45 -4.50 -16.17
C PHE A 531 -6.93 -5.94 -15.91
N ALA A 532 -6.10 -6.95 -16.15
CA ALA A 532 -6.46 -8.36 -15.93
C ALA A 532 -6.99 -8.66 -14.51
N PRO A 533 -6.49 -8.05 -13.41
CA PRO A 533 -7.04 -8.30 -12.08
C PRO A 533 -8.54 -7.96 -11.95
N LEU A 534 -9.03 -6.96 -12.71
CA LEU A 534 -10.46 -6.58 -12.72
C LEU A 534 -11.31 -7.50 -13.59
N LEU A 535 -10.71 -8.07 -14.65
CA LEU A 535 -11.38 -8.89 -15.66
C LEU A 535 -11.31 -10.39 -15.35
N GLN A 536 -10.71 -10.75 -14.23
CA GLN A 536 -10.49 -12.14 -13.86
C GLN A 536 -11.82 -12.91 -13.71
N PRO A 537 -11.94 -14.14 -14.25
CA PRO A 537 -13.13 -14.96 -14.07
C PRO A 537 -13.37 -15.27 -12.58
N ARG A 538 -14.65 -15.26 -12.19
CA ARG A 538 -15.09 -15.49 -10.81
C ARG A 538 -15.97 -16.75 -10.72
N PRO A 539 -15.77 -17.63 -9.71
CA PRO A 539 -16.60 -18.82 -9.52
C PRO A 539 -18.10 -18.50 -9.44
N ALA A 540 -18.96 -19.45 -9.83
CA ALA A 540 -20.42 -19.26 -9.80
C ALA A 540 -20.95 -18.88 -8.41
N ILE A 541 -20.42 -19.51 -7.35
CA ILE A 541 -20.79 -19.20 -5.96
C ILE A 541 -20.46 -17.74 -5.57
N VAL A 542 -19.35 -17.20 -6.07
CA VAL A 542 -18.93 -15.81 -5.81
C VAL A 542 -19.84 -14.82 -6.54
N ARG A 543 -20.23 -15.13 -7.78
CA ARG A 543 -21.20 -14.32 -8.54
C ARG A 543 -22.58 -14.35 -7.89
N ALA A 544 -23.02 -15.53 -7.44
CA ALA A 544 -24.27 -15.69 -6.71
C ALA A 544 -24.25 -14.91 -5.38
N ALA A 545 -23.16 -14.98 -4.62
CA ALA A 545 -23.00 -14.20 -3.38
C ALA A 545 -23.04 -12.69 -3.63
N ALA A 546 -22.42 -12.21 -4.71
CA ALA A 546 -22.47 -10.80 -5.09
C ALA A 546 -23.92 -10.36 -5.43
N LEU A 547 -24.64 -11.17 -6.20
CA LEU A 547 -26.04 -10.92 -6.54
C LEU A 547 -26.93 -10.91 -5.29
N VAL A 548 -26.79 -11.91 -4.41
CA VAL A 548 -27.55 -12.00 -3.15
C VAL A 548 -27.24 -10.80 -2.26
N ALA A 549 -25.97 -10.43 -2.09
CA ALA A 549 -25.57 -9.26 -1.30
C ALA A 549 -26.17 -7.96 -1.85
N ALA A 550 -26.17 -7.79 -3.18
CA ALA A 550 -26.80 -6.65 -3.85
C ALA A 550 -28.32 -6.61 -3.63
N LEU A 551 -29.01 -7.74 -3.82
CA LEU A 551 -30.47 -7.85 -3.62
C LEU A 551 -30.87 -7.60 -2.16
N LEU A 552 -30.12 -8.17 -1.21
CA LEU A 552 -30.33 -7.92 0.23
C LEU A 552 -30.08 -6.46 0.58
N ALA A 553 -29.04 -5.83 0.01
CA ALA A 553 -28.79 -4.40 0.21
C ALA A 553 -29.93 -3.54 -0.36
N GLY A 554 -30.43 -3.86 -1.55
CA GLY A 554 -31.58 -3.19 -2.17
C GLY A 554 -32.88 -3.35 -1.36
N ALA A 555 -33.20 -4.57 -0.92
CA ALA A 555 -34.34 -4.85 -0.06
C ALA A 555 -34.21 -4.13 1.31
N GLY A 556 -33.01 -4.15 1.89
CA GLY A 556 -32.67 -3.41 3.09
C GLY A 556 -32.87 -1.90 2.92
N ALA A 557 -32.49 -1.34 1.77
CA ALA A 557 -32.70 0.06 1.44
C ALA A 557 -34.20 0.39 1.28
N ALA A 558 -34.97 -0.45 0.58
CA ALA A 558 -36.41 -0.26 0.46
C ALA A 558 -37.12 -0.29 1.83
N TRP A 559 -36.71 -1.22 2.71
CA TRP A 559 -37.21 -1.29 4.08
C TRP A 559 -36.78 -0.08 4.93
N TRP A 560 -35.52 0.34 4.81
CA TRP A 560 -34.98 1.47 5.57
C TRP A 560 -35.64 2.79 5.18
N THR A 561 -35.73 3.06 3.87
CA THR A 561 -36.23 4.33 3.34
C THR A 561 -37.72 4.56 3.60
N ARG A 562 -38.54 3.50 3.77
CA ARG A 562 -39.95 3.61 4.18
C ARG A 562 -40.12 4.40 5.49
N ARG A 563 -39.16 4.31 6.42
CA ARG A 563 -39.19 4.98 7.73
C ARG A 563 -38.28 6.22 7.81
N ALA A 564 -37.59 6.57 6.73
CA ALA A 564 -36.66 7.70 6.69
C ALA A 564 -37.33 9.03 6.27
N GLY A 565 -38.58 9.01 5.79
CA GLY A 565 -39.29 10.22 5.36
C GLY A 565 -38.76 10.84 4.05
N LEU A 566 -38.03 10.07 3.24
CA LEU A 566 -37.48 10.51 1.95
C LEU A 566 -38.56 10.66 0.88
N GLY A 567 -38.39 11.59 -0.06
CA GLY A 567 -39.22 11.69 -1.28
C GLY A 567 -39.01 10.51 -2.24
N ARG A 568 -39.97 10.25 -3.14
CA ARG A 568 -39.98 9.07 -4.04
C ARG A 568 -38.70 8.94 -4.87
N THR A 569 -38.21 10.02 -5.45
CA THR A 569 -36.98 10.06 -6.27
C THR A 569 -35.74 9.67 -5.46
N ALA A 570 -35.57 10.25 -4.26
CA ALA A 570 -34.47 9.92 -3.36
C ALA A 570 -34.52 8.45 -2.90
N ARG A 571 -35.71 7.90 -2.65
CA ARG A 571 -35.85 6.46 -2.31
C ARG A 571 -35.38 5.57 -3.45
N ILE A 572 -35.82 5.86 -4.67
CA ILE A 572 -35.42 5.09 -5.86
C ILE A 572 -33.90 5.19 -6.06
N ALA A 573 -33.34 6.39 -5.99
CA ALA A 573 -31.89 6.60 -6.13
C ALA A 573 -31.09 5.79 -5.10
N TRP A 574 -31.51 5.78 -3.83
CA TRP A 574 -30.85 4.98 -2.79
C TRP A 574 -31.02 3.47 -2.98
N CYS A 575 -32.19 3.01 -3.40
CA CYS A 575 -32.39 1.59 -3.70
C CYS A 575 -31.51 1.14 -4.87
N LEU A 576 -31.44 1.94 -5.95
CA LEU A 576 -30.55 1.68 -7.08
C LEU A 576 -29.08 1.70 -6.67
N ALA A 577 -28.66 2.68 -5.86
CA ALA A 577 -27.30 2.73 -5.33
C ALA A 577 -26.96 1.49 -4.50
N CYS A 578 -27.88 1.00 -3.66
CA CYS A 578 -27.67 -0.22 -2.87
C CYS A 578 -27.65 -1.50 -3.71
N LEU A 579 -28.45 -1.56 -4.78
CA LEU A 579 -28.39 -2.67 -5.74
C LEU A 579 -27.07 -2.70 -6.52
N LEU A 580 -26.53 -1.54 -6.90
CA LEU A 580 -25.31 -1.45 -7.70
C LEU A 580 -24.03 -1.56 -6.85
N LEU A 581 -24.03 -0.96 -5.67
CA LEU A 581 -22.84 -0.80 -4.82
C LEU A 581 -22.86 -1.69 -3.58
N GLY A 582 -23.96 -2.42 -3.35
CA GLY A 582 -24.07 -3.44 -2.30
C GLY A 582 -24.18 -2.89 -0.87
N VAL A 583 -23.70 -3.70 0.08
CA VAL A 583 -23.77 -3.42 1.53
C VAL A 583 -23.15 -2.06 1.92
N PRO A 584 -22.01 -1.61 1.36
CA PRO A 584 -21.45 -0.30 1.67
C PRO A 584 -22.40 0.87 1.38
N ALA A 585 -23.23 0.79 0.33
CA ALA A 585 -24.24 1.80 0.04
C ALA A 585 -25.42 1.78 1.02
N LEU A 586 -25.84 0.59 1.47
CA LEU A 586 -26.84 0.48 2.53
C LEU A 586 -26.34 1.10 3.84
N LEU A 587 -25.09 0.83 4.22
CA LEU A 587 -24.49 1.42 5.42
C LEU A 587 -24.37 2.95 5.30
N SER A 588 -23.97 3.44 4.12
CA SER A 588 -23.93 4.88 3.82
C SER A 588 -25.32 5.52 3.95
N LEU A 589 -26.37 4.88 3.40
CA LEU A 589 -27.76 5.30 3.57
C LEU A 589 -28.16 5.39 5.04
N MET A 590 -27.83 4.39 5.85
CA MET A 590 -28.17 4.36 7.28
C MET A 590 -27.50 5.49 8.07
N ILE A 591 -26.27 5.87 7.68
CA ILE A 591 -25.50 6.96 8.30
C ILE A 591 -26.03 8.33 7.86
N LEU A 592 -26.27 8.50 6.55
CA LEU A 592 -26.67 9.78 5.97
C LEU A 592 -28.15 10.07 6.16
N GLN A 593 -29.01 9.06 6.27
CA GLN A 593 -30.47 9.18 6.40
C GLN A 593 -30.99 8.27 7.55
N PRO A 594 -30.77 8.68 8.82
CA PRO A 594 -31.28 7.94 9.97
C PRO A 594 -32.82 7.95 9.99
N ARG A 595 -33.42 6.91 10.56
CA ARG A 595 -34.88 6.82 10.69
C ARG A 595 -35.41 7.95 11.56
N ARG A 596 -36.59 8.48 11.22
CA ARG A 596 -37.31 9.38 12.12
C ARG A 596 -37.64 8.60 13.39
N GLN A 597 -37.14 9.04 14.54
CA GLN A 597 -37.67 8.57 15.82
C GLN A 597 -39.10 9.10 15.91
N ALA A 598 -40.06 8.19 16.16
CA ALA A 598 -41.40 8.62 16.51
C ALA A 598 -41.28 9.39 17.82
N VAL A 599 -41.44 10.70 17.76
CA VAL A 599 -41.57 11.52 18.96
C VAL A 599 -42.89 11.09 19.59
N THR A 600 -42.83 10.28 20.65
CA THR A 600 -43.99 10.00 21.48
C THR A 600 -44.45 11.34 22.04
N ALA A 601 -45.66 11.76 21.68
CA ALA A 601 -46.25 13.02 22.14
C ALA A 601 -46.29 12.99 23.68
N GLY A 602 -45.43 13.79 24.33
CA GLY A 602 -45.38 13.87 25.80
C GLY A 602 -44.02 14.27 26.38
N GLN A 603 -42.91 14.09 25.67
CA GLN A 603 -41.61 14.60 26.12
C GLN A 603 -41.02 15.50 25.04
N GLY A 604 -40.93 16.80 25.36
CA GLY A 604 -40.27 17.78 24.51
C GLY A 604 -38.87 17.31 24.17
N ALA A 605 -38.69 16.82 22.94
CA ALA A 605 -37.40 16.50 22.39
C ALA A 605 -36.66 17.82 22.12
N ILE A 606 -36.12 18.42 23.18
CA ILE A 606 -34.91 19.20 23.04
C ILE A 606 -33.90 18.22 22.47
N TYR A 607 -33.51 18.43 21.22
CA TYR A 607 -32.46 17.67 20.56
C TYR A 607 -31.15 17.99 21.27
N THR A 608 -30.92 17.39 22.45
CA THR A 608 -29.66 17.38 23.18
C THR A 608 -28.75 16.43 22.40
N GLY A 609 -28.15 16.96 21.32
CA GLY A 609 -27.20 16.22 20.51
C GLY A 609 -26.05 15.71 21.39
N GLY A 610 -26.16 14.46 21.84
CA GLY A 610 -25.13 13.72 22.58
C GLY A 610 -24.45 14.56 23.66
N PHE A 611 -25.18 14.94 24.69
CA PHE A 611 -24.55 15.35 25.94
C PHE A 611 -24.10 14.08 26.66
N ILE A 612 -22.80 13.96 26.90
CA ILE A 612 -22.35 13.26 28.10
C ILE A 612 -22.78 14.19 29.23
N ASP A 613 -23.89 13.87 29.89
CA ASP A 613 -24.19 14.48 31.18
C ASP A 613 -23.10 14.02 32.15
N LEU A 614 -22.06 14.84 32.30
CA LEU A 614 -21.23 14.75 33.49
C LEU A 614 -22.14 15.08 34.68
N PRO A 615 -22.21 14.22 35.71
CA PRO A 615 -23.07 14.48 36.85
C PRO A 615 -22.71 15.85 37.43
N ARG A 616 -23.69 16.76 37.47
CA ARG A 616 -23.57 17.99 38.25
C ARG A 616 -23.36 17.55 39.69
N LYS A 617 -22.17 17.80 40.24
CA LYS A 617 -21.99 17.79 41.69
C LYS A 617 -22.90 18.88 42.24
N SER A 618 -23.88 18.44 43.03
CA SER A 618 -24.71 19.26 43.92
C SER A 618 -23.84 20.05 44.88
#